data_AF-A0A199VMK8-F1
#
_entry.id   AF-A0A199VMK8-F1
#
_cell.length_a   1.000
_cell.length_b   1.000
_cell.length_c   1.000
_cell.angle_alpha   90.00
_cell.angle_beta   90.00
_cell.angle_gamma   90.00
#
_symmetry.space_group_name_H-M   'P 1'
#
loop_
_entity.id
_entity.type
_entity.pdbx_description
1 polymer ?
#
loop_
_entity_poly.entity_id
_entity_poly.type
_entity_poly.pdbx_seq_one_letter_code
_entity_poly.pdbx_strand_id
1 'polypeptide(L)'
;MYKLEYDLCVVDEIKIQPFKAYFQSGWPIYSAKFVRFRMGSSKLPLAPENYVSDENEGRLVADDNYIWTYSSPEFPMLQENILQSFKLPCPVLCIGGVLKIELLGRVQKQVIDDLYYICVPHVEVLGRALSPKLAVDSQKLRTLQFRSTSQMLRLLQQSTRQQAFELD
;
A
#
# COMPACT_ATOMS: atom_id res chain seq x y z
N MET A 1 3.25 -1.83 3.17
CA MET A 1 4.01 -2.72 2.26
C MET A 1 3.12 -3.88 1.90
N TYR A 2 3.13 -4.33 0.64
CA TYR A 2 2.30 -5.43 0.15
C TYR A 2 3.16 -6.48 -0.55
N LYS A 3 2.89 -7.76 -0.27
CA LYS A 3 3.42 -8.88 -1.04
C LYS A 3 2.38 -9.26 -2.09
N LEU A 4 2.78 -9.28 -3.35
CA LEU A 4 1.98 -9.76 -4.47
C LEU A 4 1.95 -11.30 -4.43
N GLU A 5 0.92 -11.89 -5.02
CA GLU A 5 0.74 -13.35 -5.10
C GLU A 5 1.85 -14.05 -5.89
N TYR A 6 2.45 -13.34 -6.84
CA TYR A 6 3.52 -13.84 -7.68
C TYR A 6 4.77 -12.98 -7.52
N ASP A 7 5.91 -13.65 -7.32
CA ASP A 7 7.22 -12.98 -7.25
C ASP A 7 7.65 -12.39 -8.60
N LEU A 8 7.06 -12.85 -9.70
CA LEU A 8 7.30 -12.31 -11.04
C LEU A 8 5.97 -12.00 -11.73
N CYS A 9 5.69 -10.73 -11.95
CA CYS A 9 4.46 -10.29 -12.62
C CYS A 9 4.64 -8.96 -13.34
N VAL A 10 3.76 -8.70 -14.30
CA VAL A 10 3.58 -7.38 -14.90
C VAL A 10 2.41 -6.71 -14.21
N VAL A 11 2.58 -5.48 -13.75
CA VAL A 11 1.51 -4.67 -13.15
C VAL A 11 1.16 -3.54 -14.10
N ASP A 12 -0.14 -3.35 -14.34
CA ASP A 12 -0.67 -2.35 -15.26
C ASP A 12 -1.37 -1.21 -14.49
N GLU A 13 -2.08 -1.56 -13.41
CA GLU A 13 -2.95 -0.65 -12.69
C GLU A 13 -3.03 -1.04 -11.22
N ILE A 14 -3.08 -0.03 -10.35
CA ILE A 14 -3.37 -0.20 -8.93
C ILE A 14 -4.66 0.54 -8.63
N LYS A 15 -5.56 -0.05 -7.85
CA LYS A 15 -6.76 0.61 -7.37
C LYS A 15 -6.72 0.78 -5.86
N ILE A 16 -7.19 1.92 -5.38
CA ILE A 16 -7.22 2.24 -3.96
C ILE A 16 -8.54 2.91 -3.62
N GLN A 17 -9.16 2.50 -2.51
CA GLN A 17 -10.31 3.19 -1.93
C GLN A 17 -9.94 3.74 -0.56
N PRO A 18 -10.07 5.06 -0.31
CA PRO A 18 -9.92 5.62 1.02
C PRO A 18 -11.15 5.40 1.88
N PHE A 19 -10.96 5.40 3.20
CA PHE A 19 -12.04 5.20 4.16
C PHE A 19 -12.86 6.48 4.39
N LYS A 20 -14.18 6.32 4.48
CA LYS A 20 -15.09 7.35 4.99
C LYS A 20 -15.58 6.99 6.38
N ALA A 21 -15.33 7.86 7.34
CA ALA A 21 -15.78 7.66 8.72
C ALA A 21 -17.21 8.13 8.90
N TYR A 22 -18.19 7.27 8.55
CA TYR A 22 -19.61 7.55 8.75
C TYR A 22 -20.01 7.82 10.21
N PHE A 23 -19.17 7.38 11.17
CA PHE A 23 -19.36 7.56 12.60
C PHE A 23 -18.85 8.91 13.15
N GLN A 24 -18.25 9.76 12.31
CA GLN A 24 -17.77 11.09 12.71
C GLN A 24 -18.58 12.21 12.04
N SER A 25 -18.69 13.35 12.71
CA SER A 25 -19.36 14.53 12.17
C SER A 25 -18.72 14.99 10.86
N GLY A 26 -19.54 15.30 9.85
CA GLY A 26 -19.08 15.68 8.51
C GLY A 26 -18.64 14.50 7.63
N TRP A 27 -18.68 13.26 8.16
CA TRP A 27 -18.29 12.03 7.46
C TRP A 27 -16.96 12.16 6.70
N PRO A 28 -15.86 12.50 7.41
CA PRO A 28 -14.60 12.82 6.80
C PRO A 28 -14.03 11.61 6.04
N ILE A 29 -13.24 11.93 5.01
CA ILE A 29 -12.55 10.95 4.19
C ILE A 29 -11.07 10.99 4.53
N TYR A 30 -10.55 9.86 5.00
CA TYR A 30 -9.18 9.71 5.45
C TYR A 30 -8.29 9.26 4.30
N SER A 31 -7.87 10.20 3.46
CA SER A 31 -7.06 9.89 2.27
C SER A 31 -5.77 10.73 2.18
N ALA A 32 -4.93 10.38 1.22
CA ALA A 32 -3.72 11.12 0.88
C ALA A 32 -4.02 12.21 -0.16
N LYS A 33 -3.11 13.17 -0.37
CA LYS A 33 -3.15 14.09 -1.52
C LYS A 33 -2.67 13.39 -2.78
N PHE A 34 -1.61 12.60 -2.66
CA PHE A 34 -1.01 11.85 -3.76
C PHE A 34 -0.65 10.44 -3.33
N VAL A 35 -0.55 9.55 -4.32
CA VAL A 35 -0.02 8.20 -4.14
C VAL A 35 1.13 7.96 -5.11
N ARG A 36 2.13 7.19 -4.65
CA ARG A 36 3.24 6.72 -5.48
C ARG A 36 3.47 5.24 -5.23
N PHE A 37 3.82 4.51 -6.29
CA PHE A 37 4.02 3.08 -6.25
C PHE A 37 5.49 2.75 -6.47
N ARG A 38 6.04 1.90 -5.61
CA ARG A 38 7.36 1.29 -5.84
C ARG A 38 7.25 -0.21 -5.91
N MET A 39 7.98 -0.81 -6.85
CA MET A 39 8.01 -2.26 -7.05
C MET A 39 9.43 -2.77 -6.98
N GLY A 40 9.60 -3.96 -6.43
CA GLY A 40 10.92 -4.52 -6.20
C GLY A 40 10.91 -5.82 -5.43
N SER A 41 12.06 -6.11 -4.82
CA SER A 41 12.33 -7.35 -4.10
C SER A 41 12.85 -7.09 -2.69
N SER A 42 12.66 -8.06 -1.80
CA SER A 42 13.30 -8.08 -0.48
C SER A 42 14.77 -8.51 -0.62
N LYS A 43 15.67 -7.84 0.10
CA LYS A 43 17.10 -8.25 0.21
C LYS A 43 17.26 -9.48 1.09
N LEU A 44 16.36 -9.69 2.05
CA LEU A 44 16.37 -10.83 2.95
C LEU A 44 15.36 -11.88 2.47
N PRO A 45 15.62 -13.19 2.64
CA PRO A 45 14.62 -14.23 2.44
C PRO A 45 13.38 -13.89 3.28
N LEU A 46 12.20 -13.83 2.64
CA LEU A 46 10.93 -13.57 3.30
C LEU A 46 10.53 -14.80 4.14
N ALA A 47 11.18 -15.00 5.28
CA ALA A 47 10.76 -15.99 6.26
C ALA A 47 9.42 -15.55 6.92
N PRO A 48 8.56 -16.49 7.35
CA PRO A 48 7.28 -16.16 8.00
C PRO A 48 7.40 -15.29 9.25
N GLU A 49 8.56 -15.31 9.90
CA GLU A 49 8.89 -14.44 11.03
C GLU A 49 9.16 -12.97 10.66
N ASN A 50 9.15 -12.63 9.36
CA ASN A 50 9.30 -11.28 8.83
C ASN A 50 7.96 -10.68 8.32
N TYR A 51 6.81 -11.26 8.69
CA TYR A 51 5.52 -10.57 8.50
C TYR A 51 5.39 -9.41 9.49
N VAL A 52 4.68 -8.36 9.08
CA VAL A 52 4.46 -7.15 9.90
C VAL A 52 3.69 -7.52 11.16
N SER A 53 4.38 -7.52 12.30
CA SER A 53 3.79 -7.49 13.65
C SER A 53 4.01 -6.10 14.26
N ASP A 54 3.20 -5.70 15.24
CA ASP A 54 3.33 -4.41 15.96
C ASP A 54 4.76 -4.17 16.49
N GLU A 55 5.53 -5.23 16.68
CA GLU A 55 6.89 -5.25 17.24
C GLU A 55 7.98 -5.00 16.19
N ASN A 56 7.71 -5.32 14.92
CA ASN A 56 8.71 -5.34 13.84
C ASN A 56 8.37 -4.38 12.68
N GLU A 57 7.28 -3.60 12.78
CA GLU A 57 6.85 -2.66 11.73
C GLU A 57 7.97 -1.69 11.33
N GLY A 58 8.66 -1.08 12.30
CA GLY A 58 9.73 -0.11 12.03
C GLY A 58 10.94 -0.69 11.31
N ARG A 59 11.26 -1.97 11.53
CA ARG A 59 12.40 -2.65 10.93
C ARG A 59 12.06 -3.24 9.56
N LEU A 60 10.85 -3.77 9.38
CA LEU A 60 10.38 -4.38 8.13
C LEU A 60 9.92 -3.34 7.08
N VAL A 61 9.66 -2.10 7.49
CA VAL A 61 9.30 -0.97 6.61
C VAL A 61 10.54 -0.13 6.23
N ALA A 62 11.70 -0.38 6.84
CA ALA A 62 12.94 0.29 6.48
C ALA A 62 13.28 0.03 5.00
N ASP A 63 13.40 1.11 4.22
CA ASP A 63 13.61 1.07 2.76
C ASP A 63 14.89 0.30 2.41
N ASP A 64 15.88 0.32 3.33
CA ASP A 64 17.17 -0.35 3.20
C ASP A 64 17.08 -1.88 3.08
N ASN A 65 15.96 -2.50 3.47
CA ASN A 65 15.76 -3.94 3.34
C ASN A 65 15.24 -4.37 1.97
N TYR A 66 14.97 -3.43 1.06
CA TYR A 66 14.39 -3.70 -0.25
C TYR A 66 15.26 -3.15 -1.38
N ILE A 67 15.14 -3.77 -2.55
CA ILE A 67 15.70 -3.28 -3.80
C ILE A 67 14.54 -2.86 -4.67
N TRP A 68 14.40 -1.55 -4.87
CA TRP A 68 13.37 -0.96 -5.73
C TRP A 68 13.87 -0.92 -7.18
N THR A 69 13.19 -1.62 -8.07
CA THR A 69 13.49 -1.61 -9.51
C THR A 69 12.63 -0.62 -10.28
N TYR A 70 11.53 -0.17 -9.67
CA TYR A 70 10.63 0.79 -10.26
C TYR A 70 10.05 1.74 -9.21
N SER A 71 9.89 3.00 -9.61
CA SER A 71 9.10 4.02 -8.92
C SER A 71 8.21 4.73 -9.93
N SER A 72 6.91 4.80 -9.65
CA SER A 72 5.98 5.54 -10.49
C SER A 72 6.11 7.06 -10.29
N PRO A 73 5.52 7.86 -11.19
CA PRO A 73 5.14 9.24 -10.87
C PRO A 73 4.16 9.29 -9.69
N GLU A 74 3.95 10.48 -9.15
CA GLU A 74 2.88 10.74 -8.18
C GLU A 74 1.54 10.87 -8.89
N PHE A 75 0.51 10.24 -8.34
CA PHE A 75 -0.85 10.34 -8.84
C PHE A 75 -1.72 11.08 -7.82
N PRO A 76 -2.56 12.03 -8.24
CA PRO A 76 -3.50 12.68 -7.33
C PRO A 76 -4.53 11.67 -6.82
N MET A 77 -4.79 11.68 -5.52
CA MET A 77 -5.84 10.87 -4.89
C MET A 77 -7.04 11.76 -4.56
N LEU A 78 -8.20 11.40 -5.10
CA LEU A 78 -9.44 12.10 -4.83
C LEU A 78 -9.85 11.87 -3.37
N GLN A 79 -10.45 12.89 -2.76
CA GLN A 79 -11.01 12.81 -1.42
C GLN A 79 -12.41 12.20 -1.46
N GLU A 80 -12.54 11.01 -2.06
CA GLU A 80 -13.81 10.33 -2.33
C GLU A 80 -13.73 8.85 -1.95
N ASN A 81 -14.76 8.35 -1.26
CA ASN A 81 -14.88 6.94 -0.86
C ASN A 81 -15.36 6.06 -2.02
N ILE A 82 -14.55 6.02 -3.07
CA ILE A 82 -14.74 5.20 -4.25
C ILE A 82 -13.44 4.44 -4.54
N LEU A 83 -13.56 3.33 -5.25
CA LEU A 83 -12.39 2.58 -5.71
C LEU A 83 -11.74 3.33 -6.90
N GLN A 84 -10.70 4.10 -6.61
CA GLN A 84 -10.00 4.93 -7.58
C GLN A 84 -8.96 4.11 -8.35
N SER A 85 -8.79 4.42 -9.64
CA SER A 85 -7.91 3.72 -10.57
C SER A 85 -6.64 4.53 -10.85
N PHE A 86 -5.48 3.93 -10.60
CA PHE A 86 -4.17 4.50 -10.85
C PHE A 86 -3.44 3.66 -11.89
N LYS A 87 -3.55 4.08 -13.15
CA LYS A 87 -2.90 3.41 -14.28
C LYS A 87 -1.45 3.83 -14.38
N LEU A 88 -0.55 2.86 -14.52
CA LEU A 88 0.87 3.15 -14.72
C LEU A 88 1.09 3.68 -16.15
N PRO A 89 2.08 4.57 -16.37
CA PRO A 89 2.36 5.10 -17.71
C PRO A 89 2.70 4.01 -18.73
N CYS A 90 3.30 2.92 -18.27
CA CYS A 90 3.53 1.69 -19.01
C CYS A 90 3.37 0.49 -18.08
N PRO A 91 3.05 -0.71 -18.61
CA PRO A 91 3.12 -1.95 -17.85
C PRO A 91 4.49 -2.15 -17.21
N VAL A 92 4.54 -2.48 -15.92
CA VAL A 92 5.77 -2.57 -15.14
C VAL A 92 6.06 -4.01 -14.74
N LEU A 93 7.27 -4.48 -15.04
CA LEU A 93 7.76 -5.76 -14.53
C LEU A 93 8.14 -5.62 -13.05
N CYS A 94 7.41 -6.32 -12.18
CA CYS A 94 7.72 -6.48 -10.76
C CYS A 94 8.48 -7.80 -10.53
N ILE A 95 9.71 -7.69 -10.02
CA ILE A 95 10.59 -8.80 -9.68
C ILE A 95 10.75 -8.85 -8.17
N GLY A 96 10.44 -10.00 -7.56
CA GLY A 96 10.42 -10.22 -6.11
C GLY A 96 9.06 -9.97 -5.45
N GLY A 97 8.03 -9.60 -6.23
CA GLY A 97 6.65 -9.54 -5.74
C GLY A 97 6.39 -8.54 -4.63
N VAL A 98 7.20 -7.49 -4.45
CA VAL A 98 6.99 -6.47 -3.42
C VAL A 98 6.42 -5.19 -4.03
N LEU A 99 5.32 -4.69 -3.46
CA LEU A 99 4.72 -3.40 -3.77
C LEU A 99 4.70 -2.50 -2.53
N LYS A 100 5.26 -1.30 -2.64
CA LYS A 100 5.10 -0.22 -1.68
C LYS A 100 4.13 0.81 -2.25
N ILE A 101 3.13 1.15 -1.46
CA ILE A 101 2.23 2.27 -1.72
C ILE A 101 2.62 3.39 -0.76
N GLU A 102 3.11 4.48 -1.31
CA GLU A 102 3.48 5.67 -0.57
C GLU A 102 2.30 6.65 -0.60
N LEU A 103 1.76 6.93 0.59
CA LEU A 103 0.63 7.84 0.80
C LEU A 103 1.18 9.21 1.16
N LEU A 104 1.14 10.15 0.21
CA LEU A 104 1.84 11.43 0.28
C LEU A 104 0.86 12.57 0.55
N GLY A 105 1.21 13.42 1.53
CA GLY A 105 0.40 14.56 1.93
C GLY A 105 -0.86 14.13 2.68
N ARG A 106 -0.90 14.38 3.99
CA ARG A 106 -2.08 14.09 4.81
C ARG A 106 -3.11 15.21 4.64
N VAL A 107 -4.40 14.86 4.63
CA VAL A 107 -5.50 15.84 4.41
C VAL A 107 -6.41 15.95 5.63
N GLN A 108 -6.74 14.82 6.25
CA GLN A 108 -7.75 14.78 7.31
C GLN A 108 -7.12 14.62 8.70
N LYS A 109 -7.58 15.45 9.64
CA LYS A 109 -7.31 15.28 11.07
C LYS A 109 -8.44 14.56 11.79
N GLN A 110 -8.10 13.76 12.78
CA GLN A 110 -9.06 13.16 13.69
C GLN A 110 -9.38 14.13 14.82
N VAL A 111 -10.67 14.22 15.19
CA VAL A 111 -11.14 15.22 16.17
C VAL A 111 -10.62 14.94 17.60
N ILE A 112 -10.37 13.67 17.94
CA ILE A 112 -10.05 13.29 19.33
C ILE A 112 -8.65 13.70 19.77
N ASP A 113 -7.70 13.76 18.84
CA ASP A 113 -6.26 13.96 19.11
C ASP A 113 -5.64 15.07 18.25
N ASP A 114 -6.40 15.66 17.32
CA ASP A 114 -5.95 16.66 16.34
C ASP A 114 -4.77 16.17 15.46
N LEU A 115 -4.58 14.85 15.34
CA LEU A 115 -3.54 14.26 14.52
C LEU A 115 -4.07 13.90 13.13
N TYR A 116 -3.15 13.86 12.16
CA TYR A 116 -3.47 13.50 10.79
C TYR A 116 -3.50 11.98 10.60
N TYR A 117 -4.57 11.49 9.97
CA TYR A 117 -4.73 10.09 9.65
C TYR A 117 -4.99 9.88 8.15
N ILE A 118 -4.55 8.73 7.65
CA ILE A 118 -4.92 8.20 6.34
C ILE A 118 -5.37 6.76 6.56
N CYS A 119 -6.48 6.36 5.95
CA CYS A 119 -7.02 5.01 6.10
C CYS A 119 -7.42 4.46 4.73
N VAL A 120 -6.79 3.35 4.34
CA VAL A 120 -6.94 2.72 3.04
C VAL A 120 -7.44 1.28 3.23
N PRO A 121 -8.77 1.08 3.26
CA PRO A 121 -9.37 -0.22 3.54
C PRO A 121 -9.32 -1.20 2.37
N HIS A 122 -9.14 -0.72 1.13
CA HIS A 122 -9.16 -1.58 -0.04
C HIS A 122 -8.09 -1.17 -1.04
N VAL A 123 -7.35 -2.17 -1.51
CA VAL A 123 -6.32 -2.05 -2.54
C VAL A 123 -6.53 -3.20 -3.53
N GLU A 124 -6.45 -2.94 -4.83
CA GLU A 124 -6.41 -3.99 -5.85
C GLU A 124 -5.20 -3.75 -6.75
N VAL A 125 -4.54 -4.83 -7.18
CA VAL A 125 -3.41 -4.74 -8.10
C VAL A 125 -3.78 -5.54 -9.34
N LEU A 126 -3.89 -4.86 -10.47
CA LEU A 126 -4.25 -5.45 -11.75
C LEU A 126 -2.99 -5.61 -12.59
N GLY A 127 -2.88 -6.79 -13.17
CA GLY A 127 -1.71 -7.17 -13.92
C GLY A 127 -1.79 -8.59 -14.42
N ARG A 128 -0.64 -9.11 -14.85
CA ARG A 128 -0.48 -10.46 -15.37
C ARG A 128 0.67 -11.14 -14.63
N ALA A 129 0.36 -12.25 -13.98
CA ALA A 129 1.38 -13.15 -13.48
C ALA A 129 2.25 -13.62 -14.65
N LEU A 130 3.57 -13.51 -14.50
CA LEU A 130 4.48 -14.20 -15.36
C LEU A 130 4.72 -15.54 -14.69
N SER A 131 3.97 -16.54 -15.16
CA SER A 131 4.09 -17.93 -14.68
C SER A 131 5.55 -18.33 -14.50
N PRO A 132 5.92 -19.10 -13.45
CA PRO A 132 7.24 -19.73 -13.38
C PRO A 132 7.56 -20.57 -14.63
N LYS A 133 6.51 -20.98 -15.38
CA LYS A 133 6.64 -21.61 -16.69
C LYS A 133 6.70 -20.55 -17.80
N LEU A 134 7.93 -20.29 -18.23
CA LEU A 134 8.33 -20.23 -19.65
C LEU A 134 8.05 -21.56 -20.42
N ALA A 135 7.04 -22.33 -20.00
CA ALA A 135 6.51 -23.52 -20.66
C ALA A 135 4.98 -23.37 -20.73
N VAL A 136 4.54 -22.71 -21.82
CA VAL A 136 3.28 -22.91 -22.55
C VAL A 136 2.04 -23.17 -21.68
N ASP A 137 1.24 -22.14 -21.41
CA ASP A 137 0.02 -21.93 -22.21
C ASP A 137 -0.68 -20.62 -21.83
N SER A 138 -1.20 -19.98 -22.86
CA SER A 138 -1.90 -18.71 -22.82
C SER A 138 -3.30 -18.81 -22.18
N GLN A 139 -3.75 -17.67 -21.64
CA GLN A 139 -5.13 -17.29 -21.28
C GLN A 139 -5.64 -17.65 -19.87
N LYS A 140 -5.66 -16.64 -18.98
CA LYS A 140 -6.89 -15.97 -18.50
C LYS A 140 -6.51 -14.76 -17.64
N LEU A 141 -7.09 -13.60 -17.95
CA LEU A 141 -7.06 -12.41 -17.09
C LEU A 141 -7.71 -12.77 -15.74
N ARG A 142 -6.89 -13.02 -14.72
CA ARG A 142 -7.37 -13.09 -13.34
C ARG A 142 -7.11 -11.73 -12.72
N THR A 143 -8.17 -10.98 -12.45
CA THR A 143 -8.12 -9.84 -11.53
C THR A 143 -7.64 -10.36 -10.18
N LEU A 144 -6.42 -10.03 -9.80
CA LEU A 144 -5.91 -10.37 -8.48
C LEU A 144 -6.45 -9.34 -7.48
N GLN A 145 -7.55 -9.70 -6.82
CA GLN A 145 -8.08 -8.90 -5.71
C GLN A 145 -7.29 -9.24 -4.45
N PHE A 146 -6.30 -8.42 -4.10
CA PHE A 146 -5.71 -8.45 -2.77
C PHE A 146 -6.60 -7.70 -1.81
N ARG A 147 -7.62 -8.37 -1.24
CA ARG A 147 -8.31 -7.80 -0.06
C ARG A 147 -7.34 -7.79 1.11
N SER A 148 -6.61 -6.71 1.28
CA SER A 148 -6.11 -6.36 2.62
C SER A 148 -7.34 -5.93 3.41
N THR A 149 -7.96 -6.86 4.13
CA THR A 149 -8.80 -6.48 5.26
C THR A 149 -7.86 -5.95 6.32
N SER A 150 -7.47 -4.68 6.22
CA SER A 150 -7.00 -3.93 7.38
C SER A 150 -8.12 -4.07 8.39
N GLN A 151 -7.86 -4.87 9.43
CA GLN A 151 -8.80 -5.14 10.52
C GLN A 151 -9.48 -3.82 10.87
N MET A 152 -10.77 -3.77 10.62
CA MET A 152 -11.64 -2.63 10.91
C MET A 152 -11.85 -2.60 12.43
N LEU A 153 -10.74 -2.45 13.20
CA LEU A 153 -10.70 -2.31 14.65
C LEU A 153 -9.28 -2.03 15.22
N ARG A 154 -8.43 -1.20 14.61
CA ARG A 154 -7.20 -0.68 15.29
C ARG A 154 -6.89 0.79 14.99
N LEU A 155 -7.92 1.64 15.03
CA LEU A 155 -7.75 3.09 15.17
C LEU A 155 -8.44 3.59 16.44
N LEU A 156 -8.28 2.86 17.54
CA LEU A 156 -8.60 3.36 18.89
C LEU A 156 -7.41 3.40 19.84
N GLN A 157 -6.21 2.92 19.49
CA GLN A 157 -5.03 3.07 20.35
C GLN A 157 -3.76 3.12 19.52
N GLN A 158 -3.33 4.32 19.13
CA GLN A 158 -1.91 4.68 19.08
C GLN A 158 -1.76 6.13 19.53
N SER A 159 -2.21 6.41 20.77
CA SER A 159 -1.47 7.38 21.58
C SER A 159 -0.19 6.68 22.04
N THR A 160 0.88 7.47 22.16
CA THR A 160 2.21 7.15 22.71
C THR A 160 3.28 6.66 21.73
N ARG A 161 4.32 7.50 21.62
CA ARG A 161 5.69 7.28 21.13
C ARG A 161 6.00 7.62 19.67
N GLN A 162 5.91 8.91 19.36
CA GLN A 162 7.00 9.67 18.74
C GLN A 162 6.96 11.12 19.25
N GLN A 163 7.16 11.27 20.56
CA GLN A 163 7.64 12.52 21.17
C GLN A 163 8.94 12.15 21.89
N ALA A 164 10.04 12.19 21.16
CA ALA A 164 11.40 12.37 21.64
C ALA A 164 12.30 12.39 20.40
N PHE A 165 13.21 13.36 20.34
CA PHE A 165 14.09 13.73 19.23
C PHE A 165 13.51 14.73 18.22
N GLU A 166 13.27 15.95 18.70
CA GLU A 166 13.80 17.17 18.10
C GLU A 166 13.66 18.30 19.14
N LEU A 167 14.73 18.53 19.89
CA LEU A 167 14.99 19.76 20.64
C LEU A 167 16.44 20.14 20.30
N ASP A 168 16.59 21.10 19.40
CA ASP A 168 17.62 22.13 19.51
C ASP A 168 16.95 23.37 20.11
#